data_AF-A0A6L9S6A8-F1
#
_entry.id   AF-A0A6L9S6A8-F1
#
_cell.length_a   1.000
_cell.length_b   1.000
_cell.length_c   1.000
_cell.angle_alpha   90.00
_cell.angle_beta   90.00
_cell.angle_gamma   90.00
#
_symmetry.space_group_name_H-M   'P 1'
#
loop_
_entity.id
_entity.type
_entity.pdbx_description
1 polymer ?
#
loop_
_entity_poly.entity_id
_entity_poly.type
_entity_poly.pdbx_seq_one_letter_code
_entity_poly.pdbx_strand_id
1 'polypeptide(L)'
;MLERTSGSVAPAGVVAELAGLIDRLAGLPGAVDDAERIDRIAVLEKLKAAVFAAQVGEQVDFDASQQAINQARGLRGDRARRGIAEQVGLARQLSPASAARQLTNARVLIRDMPATLALLRRGEVSEFVPPWW
;
A
#
# COMPACT_ATOMS: atom_id res chain seq x y z
N MET A 1 -29.26 -12.05 5.85
CA MET A 1 -28.85 -12.13 4.44
C MET A 1 -28.75 -10.70 3.93
N LEU A 2 -27.61 -10.05 4.16
CA LEU A 2 -27.34 -8.69 3.66
C LEU A 2 -26.47 -8.84 2.43
N GLU A 3 -27.01 -8.46 1.28
CA GLU A 3 -26.28 -8.40 0.03
C GLU A 3 -25.13 -7.41 0.19
N ARG A 4 -23.89 -7.92 0.23
CA ARG A 4 -22.73 -7.08 0.00
C ARG A 4 -22.82 -6.63 -1.46
N THR A 5 -23.23 -5.39 -1.68
CA THR A 5 -22.94 -4.68 -2.91
C THR A 5 -21.42 -4.55 -3.02
N SER A 6 -20.77 -5.57 -3.58
CA SER A 6 -19.46 -5.42 -4.21
C SER A 6 -19.68 -4.54 -5.44
N GLY A 7 -19.90 -3.25 -5.22
CA GLY A 7 -19.81 -2.26 -6.27
C GLY A 7 -18.36 -2.27 -6.75
N SER A 8 -18.12 -2.86 -7.92
CA SER A 8 -16.82 -2.71 -8.58
C SER A 8 -16.60 -1.23 -8.83
N VAL A 9 -15.71 -0.62 -8.05
CA VAL A 9 -15.31 0.76 -8.30
C VAL A 9 -14.55 0.76 -9.62
N ALA A 10 -15.10 1.50 -10.60
CA ALA A 10 -14.43 1.69 -11.87
C ALA A 10 -13.04 2.31 -11.62
N PRO A 11 -12.01 2.01 -12.43
CA PRO A 11 -10.64 2.49 -12.18
C PRO A 11 -10.54 4.01 -11.98
N ALA A 12 -11.40 4.79 -12.64
CA ALA A 12 -11.45 6.25 -12.51
C ALA A 12 -11.97 6.76 -11.15
N GLY A 13 -12.64 5.92 -10.36
CA GLY A 13 -13.23 6.28 -9.06
C GLY A 13 -12.38 5.92 -7.85
N VAL A 14 -11.32 5.12 -8.01
CA VAL A 14 -10.54 4.57 -6.89
C VAL A 14 -9.90 5.67 -6.04
N VAL A 15 -9.35 6.72 -6.67
CA VAL A 15 -8.76 7.84 -5.93
C VAL A 15 -9.80 8.57 -5.07
N ALA A 16 -11.00 8.81 -5.62
CA ALA A 16 -12.08 9.45 -4.88
C ALA A 16 -12.60 8.57 -3.74
N GLU A 17 -12.66 7.25 -3.95
CA GLU A 17 -13.03 6.29 -2.91
C GLU A 17 -12.02 6.30 -1.74
N LEU A 18 -10.72 6.25 -2.05
CA LEU A 18 -9.64 6.31 -1.06
C LEU A 18 -9.64 7.65 -0.30
N ALA A 19 -9.85 8.77 -0.99
CA ALA A 19 -10.01 10.07 -0.35
C ALA A 19 -11.22 10.09 0.60
N GLY A 20 -12.36 9.56 0.17
CA GLY A 20 -13.54 9.45 1.02
C GLY A 20 -13.34 8.52 2.22
N LEU A 21 -12.50 7.49 2.12
CA LEU A 21 -12.11 6.66 3.27
C LEU A 21 -11.30 7.46 4.28
N ILE A 22 -10.36 8.30 3.84
CA ILE A 22 -9.58 9.18 4.71
C ILE A 22 -10.51 10.14 5.46
N ASP A 23 -11.46 10.77 4.78
CA ASP A 23 -12.43 11.68 5.41
C ASP A 23 -13.28 10.98 6.47
N ARG A 24 -13.74 9.74 6.19
CA ARG A 24 -14.49 8.93 7.16
C ARG A 24 -13.66 8.54 8.38
N LEU A 25 -12.37 8.25 8.20
CA LEU A 25 -11.46 7.94 9.31
C LEU A 25 -11.17 9.18 10.16
N ALA A 26 -11.01 10.35 9.53
CA ALA A 26 -10.81 11.61 10.24
C ALA A 26 -12.04 12.04 11.05
N GLY A 27 -13.24 11.68 10.58
CA GLY A 27 -14.52 11.99 11.22
C GLY A 27 -15.09 10.88 12.12
N LEU A 28 -14.30 9.91 12.58
CA LEU A 28 -14.81 8.84 13.45
C LEU A 28 -15.44 9.42 14.72
N PRO A 29 -16.67 9.02 15.08
CA PRO A 29 -17.28 9.44 16.35
C PRO A 29 -16.49 8.86 17.52
N GLY A 30 -16.64 9.46 18.71
CA GLY A 30 -16.07 8.89 19.94
C GLY A 30 -16.50 7.43 20.15
N ALA A 31 -15.61 6.62 20.69
CA ALA A 31 -15.95 5.28 21.14
C ALA A 31 -16.82 5.35 22.40
N VAL A 32 -17.79 4.44 22.50
CA VAL A 32 -18.76 4.36 23.60
C VAL A 32 -18.08 3.90 24.89
N ASP A 33 -17.11 2.98 24.79
CA ASP A 33 -16.32 2.47 25.91
C ASP A 33 -14.88 2.06 25.49
N ASP A 34 -14.08 1.56 26.45
CA ASP A 34 -12.71 1.12 26.19
C ASP A 34 -12.63 -0.19 25.39
N ALA A 35 -13.60 -1.08 25.51
CA ALA A 35 -13.61 -2.32 24.73
C ALA A 35 -13.74 -1.99 23.24
N GLU A 36 -14.64 -1.08 22.89
CA GLU A 36 -14.79 -0.59 21.53
C GLU A 36 -13.53 0.15 21.04
N ARG A 37 -12.82 0.88 21.90
CA ARG A 37 -11.52 1.50 21.53
C ARG A 37 -10.50 0.46 21.11
N ILE A 38 -10.38 -0.63 21.87
CA ILE A 38 -9.44 -1.73 21.54
C ILE A 38 -9.84 -2.43 20.24
N ASP A 39 -11.13 -2.72 20.05
CA ASP A 39 -11.63 -3.34 18.82
C ASP A 39 -11.40 -2.44 17.60
N ARG A 40 -11.62 -1.13 17.73
CA ARG A 40 -11.33 -0.15 16.67
C ARG A 40 -9.84 -0.12 16.34
N ILE A 41 -8.95 -0.12 17.33
CA ILE A 41 -7.49 -0.20 17.10
C ILE A 41 -7.14 -1.48 16.33
N ALA A 42 -7.68 -2.63 16.72
CA ALA A 42 -7.42 -3.89 16.04
C ALA A 42 -7.86 -3.86 14.56
N VAL A 43 -9.03 -3.28 14.27
CA VAL A 43 -9.51 -3.12 12.88
C VAL A 43 -8.66 -2.12 12.09
N LEU A 44 -8.22 -1.02 12.70
CA LEU A 44 -7.35 -0.03 12.05
C LEU A 44 -5.99 -0.64 11.67
N GLU A 45 -5.44 -1.52 12.50
CA GLU A 45 -4.21 -2.26 12.17
C GLU A 45 -4.39 -3.18 10.96
N LYS A 46 -5.53 -3.88 10.88
CA LYS A 46 -5.88 -4.69 9.69
C LYS A 46 -6.00 -3.83 8.44
N LEU A 47 -6.63 -2.66 8.56
CA LEU A 47 -6.78 -1.71 7.47
C LEU A 47 -5.41 -1.21 7.00
N LYS A 48 -4.52 -0.87 7.94
CA LYS A 48 -3.15 -0.42 7.63
C LYS A 48 -2.37 -1.49 6.84
N ALA A 49 -2.45 -2.75 7.26
CA ALA A 49 -1.83 -3.87 6.54
C ALA A 49 -2.40 -4.04 5.12
N ALA A 50 -3.72 -3.92 4.95
CA ALA A 50 -4.36 -4.00 3.64
C ALA A 50 -3.95 -2.83 2.73
N VAL A 51 -3.86 -1.60 3.27
CA VAL A 51 -3.37 -0.41 2.56
C VAL A 51 -1.91 -0.60 2.14
N PHE A 52 -1.05 -1.12 3.02
CA PHE A 52 0.33 -1.43 2.67
C PHE A 52 0.42 -2.44 1.53
N ALA A 53 -0.38 -3.51 1.56
CA ALA A 53 -0.41 -4.51 0.49
C ALA A 53 -0.88 -3.94 -0.86
N ALA A 54 -1.86 -3.03 -0.85
CA ALA A 54 -2.28 -2.29 -2.05
C ALA A 54 -1.16 -1.40 -2.57
N GLN A 55 -0.50 -0.63 -1.69
CA GLN A 55 0.65 0.21 -2.05
C GLN A 55 1.79 -0.59 -2.68
N VAL A 56 2.04 -1.82 -2.23
CA VAL A 56 3.07 -2.72 -2.80
C VAL A 56 2.75 -3.06 -4.26
N GLY A 57 1.48 -3.34 -4.58
CA GLY A 57 1.03 -3.58 -5.95
C GLY A 57 1.27 -2.37 -6.85
N GLU A 58 0.72 -1.21 -6.47
CA GLU A 58 0.86 0.04 -7.22
C GLU A 58 2.32 0.42 -7.48
N GLN A 59 3.20 0.21 -6.49
CA GLN A 59 4.63 0.49 -6.62
C GLN A 59 5.33 -0.38 -7.66
N VAL A 60 5.01 -1.68 -7.70
CA VAL A 60 5.64 -2.62 -8.63
C VAL A 60 5.09 -2.44 -10.04
N ASP A 61 3.79 -2.18 -10.17
CA ASP A 61 3.17 -1.89 -11.47
C ASP A 61 3.71 -0.59 -12.06
N PHE A 62 3.87 0.45 -11.23
CA PHE A 62 4.52 1.70 -11.64
C PHE A 62 6.00 1.50 -12.01
N ASP A 63 6.77 0.73 -11.21
CA ASP A 63 8.17 0.40 -11.52
C ASP A 63 8.30 -0.33 -12.86
N ALA A 64 7.43 -1.29 -13.14
CA ALA A 64 7.40 -2.02 -14.40
C ALA A 64 7.05 -1.11 -15.59
N SER A 65 5.99 -0.30 -15.45
CA SER A 65 5.54 0.65 -16.47
C SER A 65 6.64 1.65 -16.82
N GLN A 66 7.25 2.27 -15.81
CA GLN A 66 8.26 3.30 -16.04
C GLN A 66 9.57 2.74 -16.60
N GLN A 67 9.94 1.51 -16.21
CA GLN A 67 11.03 0.80 -16.86
C GLN A 67 10.76 0.52 -18.33
N ALA A 68 9.56 0.07 -18.70
CA ALA A 68 9.20 -0.19 -20.09
C ALA A 68 9.31 1.09 -20.94
N ILE A 69 8.84 2.23 -20.42
CA ILE A 69 8.97 3.54 -21.07
C ILE A 69 10.45 3.92 -21.26
N ASN A 70 11.27 3.74 -20.22
CA ASN A 70 12.69 4.06 -20.29
C ASN A 70 13.46 3.15 -21.26
N GLN A 71 13.11 1.87 -21.32
CA GLN A 71 13.67 0.90 -22.26
C GLN A 71 13.29 1.21 -23.71
N ALA A 72 12.05 1.64 -23.96
CA ALA A 72 11.62 2.12 -25.27
C ALA A 72 12.40 3.36 -25.74
N ARG A 73 12.95 4.15 -24.79
CA ARG A 73 13.87 5.26 -25.05
C ARG A 73 15.34 4.85 -25.15
N GLY A 74 15.65 3.56 -25.12
CA GLY A 74 17.00 3.01 -25.26
C GLY A 74 17.81 2.92 -23.96
N LEU A 75 17.22 3.22 -22.80
CA LEU A 75 17.91 3.04 -21.51
C LEU A 75 17.93 1.56 -21.12
N ARG A 76 19.05 1.09 -20.57
CA ARG A 76 19.25 -0.32 -20.17
C ARG A 76 19.82 -0.44 -18.77
N GLY A 77 19.64 -1.62 -18.17
CA GLY A 77 20.11 -1.93 -16.82
C GLY A 77 19.61 -0.91 -15.79
N ASP A 78 20.48 -0.49 -14.88
CA ASP A 78 20.15 0.44 -13.81
C ASP A 78 19.65 1.80 -14.32
N ARG A 79 20.05 2.22 -15.52
CA ARG A 79 19.56 3.47 -16.12
C ARG A 79 18.07 3.42 -16.44
N ALA A 80 17.52 2.24 -16.73
CA ALA A 80 16.08 2.10 -16.97
C ALA A 80 15.24 2.28 -15.70
N ARG A 81 15.85 2.12 -14.52
CA ARG A 81 15.18 2.23 -13.21
C ARG A 81 15.45 3.54 -12.48
N ARG A 82 16.37 4.36 -12.99
CA ARG A 82 16.77 5.63 -12.37
C ARG A 82 15.56 6.57 -12.24
N GLY A 83 15.36 7.18 -11.06
CA GLY A 83 14.30 8.16 -10.82
C GLY A 83 12.94 7.56 -10.43
N ILE A 84 12.77 6.23 -10.50
CA ILE A 84 11.49 5.58 -10.17
C ILE A 84 11.24 5.60 -8.66
N ALA A 85 12.24 5.20 -7.87
CA ALA A 85 12.13 5.16 -6.42
C ALA A 85 11.90 6.56 -5.85
N GLU A 86 12.47 7.59 -6.45
CA GLU A 86 12.29 8.98 -6.07
C GLU A 86 10.84 9.46 -6.31
N GLN A 87 10.22 9.10 -7.44
CA GLN A 87 8.81 9.42 -7.71
C GLN A 87 7.86 8.74 -6.73
N VAL A 88 8.06 7.45 -6.49
CA VAL A 88 7.32 6.70 -5.46
C VAL A 88 7.56 7.33 -4.08
N GLY A 89 8.80 7.70 -3.77
CA GLY A 89 9.19 8.32 -2.51
C GLY A 89 8.50 9.65 -2.27
N LEU A 90 8.43 10.51 -3.29
CA LEU A 90 7.69 11.77 -3.22
C LEU A 90 6.21 11.55 -2.94
N ALA A 91 5.56 10.60 -3.63
CA ALA A 91 4.16 10.27 -3.40
C ALA A 91 3.91 9.72 -1.97
N ARG A 92 4.89 8.98 -1.42
CA ARG A 92 4.80 8.38 -0.07
C ARG A 92 5.40 9.23 1.04
N GLN A 93 5.89 10.44 0.73
CA GLN A 93 6.58 11.33 1.67
C GLN A 93 7.78 10.65 2.38
N LEU A 94 8.56 9.87 1.63
CA LEU A 94 9.72 9.12 2.12
C LEU A 94 11.04 9.80 1.74
N SER A 95 12.05 9.65 2.61
CA SER A 95 13.43 9.99 2.23
C SER A 95 13.90 9.10 1.06
N PRO A 96 14.86 9.56 0.23
CA PRO A 96 15.32 8.78 -0.93
C PRO A 96 15.78 7.35 -0.57
N ALA A 97 16.53 7.21 0.53
CA ALA A 97 16.99 5.92 1.03
C ALA A 97 15.82 5.01 1.45
N SER A 98 14.81 5.58 2.12
CA SER A 98 13.62 4.82 2.53
C SER A 98 12.78 4.40 1.33
N ALA A 99 12.66 5.26 0.32
CA ALA A 99 11.91 4.94 -0.90
C ALA A 99 12.57 3.81 -1.70
N ALA A 100 13.90 3.84 -1.86
CA ALA A 100 14.65 2.76 -2.52
C ALA A 100 14.50 1.41 -1.78
N ARG A 101 14.58 1.44 -0.44
CA ARG A 101 14.35 0.25 0.40
C ARG A 101 12.93 -0.28 0.24
N GLN A 102 11.92 0.59 0.31
CA GLN A 102 10.51 0.19 0.19
C GLN A 102 10.19 -0.41 -1.17
N LEU A 103 10.72 0.15 -2.27
CA LEU A 103 10.51 -0.42 -3.59
C LEU A 103 11.19 -1.79 -3.74
N THR A 104 12.33 -1.98 -3.08
CA THR A 104 13.00 -3.29 -3.02
C THR A 104 12.17 -4.30 -2.23
N ASN A 105 11.66 -3.91 -1.06
CA ASN A 105 10.78 -4.73 -0.23
C ASN A 105 9.49 -5.10 -0.99
N ALA A 106 8.89 -4.16 -1.72
CA ALA A 106 7.69 -4.40 -2.51
C ALA A 106 7.93 -5.50 -3.57
N ARG A 107 9.06 -5.45 -4.29
CA ARG A 107 9.44 -6.50 -5.25
C ARG A 107 9.65 -7.85 -4.59
N VAL A 108 10.37 -7.90 -3.46
CA VAL A 108 10.59 -9.14 -2.70
C VAL A 108 9.27 -9.73 -2.23
N LEU A 109 8.38 -8.90 -1.70
CA LEU A 109 7.09 -9.35 -1.18
C LEU A 109 6.20 -9.97 -2.27
N ILE A 110 6.17 -9.37 -3.47
CA ILE A 110 5.43 -9.93 -4.61
C ILE A 110 6.07 -11.21 -5.15
N ARG A 111 7.40 -11.21 -5.34
CA ARG A 111 8.12 -12.29 -6.02
C ARG A 111 8.38 -13.50 -5.12
N ASP A 112 8.86 -13.24 -3.91
CA ASP A 112 9.45 -14.25 -3.02
C ASP A 112 8.51 -14.62 -1.86
N MET A 113 7.58 -13.74 -1.50
CA MET A 113 6.68 -13.92 -0.35
C MET A 113 5.20 -13.71 -0.68
N PRO A 114 4.65 -14.32 -1.76
CA PRO A 114 3.26 -14.09 -2.18
C PRO A 114 2.22 -14.52 -1.14
N ALA A 115 2.53 -15.55 -0.32
CA ALA A 115 1.68 -15.96 0.79
C ALA A 115 1.61 -14.87 1.88
N THR A 116 2.74 -14.23 2.21
CA THR A 116 2.78 -13.10 3.15
C THR A 116 2.01 -11.91 2.61
N LEU A 117 2.16 -11.60 1.31
CA LEU A 117 1.35 -10.56 0.66
C LEU A 117 -0.14 -10.85 0.77
N ALA A 118 -0.56 -12.12 0.59
CA ALA A 118 -1.95 -12.51 0.73
C ALA A 118 -2.46 -12.35 2.17
N LEU A 119 -1.63 -12.60 3.18
CA LEU A 119 -1.96 -12.35 4.59
C LEU A 119 -2.11 -10.85 4.88
N LEU A 120 -1.19 -10.02 4.37
CA LEU A 120 -1.25 -8.56 4.49
C LEU A 120 -2.53 -8.00 3.84
N ARG A 121 -2.91 -8.49 2.65
CA ARG A 121 -4.15 -8.10 1.97
C ARG A 121 -5.41 -8.38 2.80
N ARG A 122 -5.39 -9.42 3.64
CA ARG A 122 -6.50 -9.76 4.55
C ARG A 122 -6.36 -9.13 5.94
N GLY A 123 -5.28 -8.39 6.18
CA GLY A 123 -4.96 -7.81 7.49
C GLY A 123 -4.64 -8.86 8.56
N GLU A 124 -4.23 -10.07 8.19
CA GLU A 124 -3.93 -11.15 9.14
C GLU A 124 -2.52 -11.02 9.76
N VAL A 125 -1.64 -10.27 9.10
CA VAL A 125 -0.31 -9.91 9.60
C VAL A 125 -0.08 -8.41 9.41
N SER A 126 0.80 -7.82 10.21
CA SER A 126 1.21 -6.43 10.06
C SER A 126 2.51 -6.34 9.25
N GLU A 127 2.66 -5.25 8.50
CA GLU A 127 3.92 -4.83 7.87
C GLU A 127 4.94 -4.27 8.87
N PHE A 128 4.48 -3.95 10.09
CA PHE A 128 5.29 -3.37 11.14
C PHE A 128 5.66 -4.44 12.17
N VAL A 129 6.95 -4.76 12.25
CA VAL A 129 7.55 -5.39 13.43
C VAL A 129 8.26 -4.27 14.19
N PRO A 130 7.76 -3.85 15.37
CA PRO A 130 8.45 -2.83 16.17
C PRO A 130 9.90 -3.27 16.45
N PRO A 131 10.89 -2.38 16.38
CA PRO A 131 12.30 -2.73 16.58
C PRO A 131 12.73 -2.97 18.04
N TRP A 132 11.79 -3.17 18.98
CA TRP A 132 12.09 -3.35 20.41
C TRP A 132 11.35 -4.55 21.03
N TRP A 133 11.45 -5.69 20.37
CA TRP A 133 11.30 -7.02 20.99
C TRP A 133 12.69 -7.63 21.18
#